data_AF-A0A7Y1ZG85-F1
#
_entry.id   AF-A0A7Y1ZG85-F1
#
_cell.length_a   1.000
_cell.length_b   1.000
_cell.length_c   1.000
_cell.angle_alpha   90.00
_cell.angle_beta   90.00
_cell.angle_gamma   90.00
#
_symmetry.space_group_name_H-M   'P 1'
#
loop_
_entity.id
_entity.type
_entity.pdbx_description
1 polymer ?
#
loop_
_entity_poly.entity_id
_entity_poly.type
_entity_poly.pdbx_seq_one_letter_code
_entity_poly.pdbx_strand_id
1 'polypeptide(L)' 'YASPEIIREKVGSVLQQFGKGPGHVFNLGHGVNPDIDPEHVGAMINAVHELSKPYHE' A
#
# COMPACT_ATOMS: atom_id res chain seq x y z
N TYR A 1 -2.10 12.41 10.12
CA TYR A 1 -1.77 11.34 9.16
C TYR A 1 -1.05 11.93 7.96
N ALA A 2 -0.24 11.16 7.24
CA ALA A 2 0.44 11.65 6.03
C ALA A 2 -0.54 11.87 4.86
N SER A 3 -0.17 12.64 3.85
CA SER A 3 -1.02 12.89 2.69
C SER A 3 -1.18 11.63 1.81
N PRO A 4 -2.23 11.53 0.98
CA PRO A 4 -2.43 10.42 0.05
C PRO A 4 -1.23 10.15 -0.87
N GLU A 5 -0.50 11.19 -1.27
CA GLU A 5 0.71 11.07 -2.11
C GLU A 5 1.82 10.33 -1.37
N ILE A 6 2.05 10.66 -0.10
CA ILE A 6 3.04 9.99 0.74
C ILE A 6 2.63 8.55 1.02
N ILE A 7 1.34 8.29 1.24
CA ILE A 7 0.81 6.92 1.42
C ILE A 7 1.14 6.08 0.17
N ARG A 8 0.84 6.61 -1.02
CA ARG A 8 1.14 5.94 -2.28
C ARG A 8 2.64 5.68 -2.47
N GLU A 9 3.50 6.65 -2.16
CA GLU A 9 4.96 6.49 -2.23
C GLU A 9 5.45 5.35 -1.33
N LYS A 10 4.94 5.26 -0.09
CA LYS A 10 5.32 4.21 0.85
C LYS A 10 4.80 2.83 0.46
N VAL A 11 3.59 2.75 -0.09
CA VAL A 11 3.09 1.51 -0.71
C VAL A 11 4.04 1.03 -1.81
N GLY A 12 4.42 1.92 -2.74
CA GLY A 12 5.37 1.60 -3.80
C GLY A 12 6.72 1.12 -3.26
N SER A 13 7.22 1.76 -2.19
CA SER A 13 8.48 1.38 -1.54
C SER A 13 8.43 -0.04 -0.97
N VAL A 14 7.32 -0.43 -0.33
CA VAL A 14 7.16 -1.78 0.24
C VAL A 14 7.01 -2.84 -0.85
N LEU A 15 6.24 -2.54 -1.90
CA LEU A 15 6.12 -3.43 -3.07
C LEU A 15 7.48 -3.65 -3.75
N GLN A 16 8.27 -2.59 -3.91
CA GLN A 16 9.62 -2.67 -4.46
C GLN A 16 10.56 -3.52 -3.59
N GLN A 17 10.46 -3.40 -2.27
CA GLN A 17 11.28 -4.18 -1.34
C GLN A 17 10.98 -5.69 -1.40
N PHE A 18 9.72 -6.07 -1.58
CA PHE A 18 9.38 -7.49 -1.82
C PHE A 18 9.86 -7.96 -3.20
N GLY A 19 9.62 -7.16 -4.25
CA GLY A 19 10.06 -7.46 -5.60
C GLY A 19 9.06 -8.29 -6.41
N LYS A 20 9.55 -8.93 -7.48
CA LYS A 20 8.71 -9.70 -8.42
C LYS A 20 8.42 -11.10 -7.90
N GLY A 21 7.22 -11.61 -8.21
CA GLY A 21 6.83 -12.99 -7.95
C GLY A 21 5.60 -13.11 -7.03
N PRO A 22 5.07 -14.33 -6.89
CA PRO A 22 3.92 -14.59 -6.05
C PRO A 22 4.28 -14.60 -4.56
N GLY A 23 3.27 -14.56 -3.69
CA GLY A 23 3.42 -14.81 -2.25
C GLY A 23 3.41 -13.58 -1.35
N HIS A 24 3.25 -12.38 -1.90
CA HIS A 24 3.07 -11.16 -1.11
C HIS A 24 1.59 -10.83 -0.93
N VAL A 25 1.14 -10.82 0.33
CA VAL A 25 -0.13 -10.20 0.73
C VAL A 25 0.22 -8.91 1.45
N PHE A 26 -0.01 -7.77 0.79
CA PHE A 26 0.23 -6.47 1.40
C PHE A 26 -0.70 -6.27 2.59
N ASN A 27 -0.15 -5.80 3.71
CA ASN A 27 -0.94 -5.47 4.90
C ASN A 27 -0.21 -4.44 5.77
N LEU A 28 -0.92 -3.89 6.75
CA LEU A 28 -0.33 -3.14 7.84
C LEU A 28 0.25 -4.09 8.90
N GLY A 29 1.29 -3.66 9.60
CA GLY A 29 1.86 -4.43 10.72
C GLY A 29 1.01 -4.42 11.99
N HIS A 30 -0.04 -3.60 12.04
CA HIS A 30 -0.99 -3.48 13.14
C HIS A 30 -2.36 -3.01 12.62
N GLY A 31 -3.38 -3.01 13.49
CA GLY A 31 -4.72 -2.52 13.14
C GLY A 31 -4.75 -1.01 12.87
N VAL A 32 -5.62 -0.58 11.96
CA VAL A 32 -5.80 0.84 11.63
C VAL A 32 -6.28 1.63 12.86
N ASN A 33 -5.72 2.83 13.08
CA ASN A 33 -6.18 3.72 14.16
C ASN A 33 -7.62 4.20 13.89
N PRO A 34 -8.51 4.20 14.91
CA PRO A 34 -9.92 4.58 14.72
C PRO A 34 -10.14 5.98 14.16
N ASP A 35 -9.25 6.93 14.50
CA ASP A 35 -9.38 8.34 14.10
C ASP A 35 -8.80 8.64 12.71
N ILE A 36 -8.46 7.61 11.93
CA ILE A 36 -7.93 7.84 10.57
C ILE A 36 -9.01 8.38 9.65
N ASP A 37 -8.63 9.26 8.72
CA ASP A 37 -9.48 9.58 7.59
C ASP A 37 -9.64 8.34 6.70
N PRO A 38 -10.87 7.83 6.46
CA PRO A 38 -11.10 6.67 5.60
C PRO A 38 -10.51 6.83 4.19
N GLU A 39 -10.41 8.06 3.67
CA GLU A 39 -9.82 8.33 2.35
C GLU A 39 -8.33 7.96 2.31
N HIS A 40 -7.63 8.01 3.44
CA HIS A 40 -6.23 7.57 3.53
C HIS A 40 -6.10 6.06 3.38
N VAL A 41 -7.04 5.30 3.96
CA VAL A 41 -7.10 3.85 3.78
C VAL A 41 -7.47 3.51 2.34
N GLY A 42 -8.41 4.26 1.75
CA GLY A 42 -8.76 4.15 0.33
C GLY A 42 -7.56 4.40 -0.58
N ALA A 43 -6.78 5.46 -0.33
CA ALA A 43 -5.56 5.77 -1.08
C ALA A 43 -4.52 4.64 -1.01
N MET A 44 -4.35 4.01 0.16
CA MET A 44 -3.48 2.84 0.33
C MET A 44 -3.95 1.66 -0.51
N ILE A 45 -5.24 1.30 -0.41
CA ILE A 45 -5.83 0.15 -1.14
C ILE A 45 -5.68 0.36 -2.65
N ASN A 46 -6.02 1.55 -3.15
CA ASN A 46 -5.91 1.89 -4.57
C ASN A 46 -4.44 1.82 -5.05
N ALA A 47 -3.50 2.36 -4.26
CA ALA A 47 -2.09 2.28 -4.56
C ALA A 47 -1.58 0.84 -4.62
N VAL A 48 -2.01 -0.04 -3.70
CA VAL A 48 -1.60 -1.46 -3.71
C VAL A 48 -2.06 -2.13 -5.00
N HIS A 49 -3.33 -1.99 -5.38
CA HIS A 49 -3.85 -2.62 -6.61
C HIS A 49 -3.24 -2.06 -7.89
N GLU A 50 -2.92 -0.77 -7.93
CA GLU A 50 -2.37 -0.15 -9.12
C GLU A 50 -0.87 -0.45 -9.29
N LEU A 51 -0.09 -0.24 -8.21
CA LEU A 51 1.37 -0.31 -8.25
C LEU A 51 1.91 -1.74 -8.19
N SER A 52 1.12 -2.72 -7.74
CA SER A 52 1.55 -4.12 -7.68
C SER A 52 1.57 -4.80 -9.05
N LYS A 53 0.79 -4.33 -10.03
CA LYS A 53 0.62 -4.99 -11.34
C LYS A 53 1.96 -5.35 -12.03
N PRO A 54 2.98 -4.47 -12.10
CA PRO A 54 4.24 -4.79 -12.77
C PRO A 54 5.09 -5.86 -12.07
N TYR A 55 4.73 -6.27 -10.85
CA TYR A 55 5.43 -7.30 -10.07
C TYR A 55 4.85 -8.70 -10.28
N HIS A 56 3.77 -8.82 -11.06
CA HIS A 56 3.10 -10.07 -11.40
C HIS A 56 3.17 -10.32 -12.91
N GLU A 57 3.36 -11.58 -13.31
CA GLU A 57 3.33 -12.06 -14.71
C GLU A 57 2.04 -12.84 -14.96
#